data_AF-A0A6P6G5Z4-F1
#
_entry.id   AF-A0A6P6G5Z4-F1
#
_cell.length_a   1.000
_cell.length_b   1.000
_cell.length_c   1.000
_cell.angle_alpha   90.00
_cell.angle_beta   90.00
_cell.angle_gamma   90.00
#
_symmetry.space_group_name_H-M   'P 1'
#
loop_
_entity.id
_entity.type
_entity.pdbx_description
1 polymer ?
#
loop_
_entity_poly.entity_id
_entity_poly.type
_entity_poly.pdbx_seq_one_letter_code
_entity_poly.pdbx_strand_id
1 'polypeptide(L)'
;MAELIAGAFFTASFERFFNMIISGEVLKFVSGRKLDDGMLKKFKTMLLSVKALLNDAEKKQISNPDVRQWLDELKDTMYHAEDLAYEIETEALRCKIEGGQSAGSRITQVLNFSSRFYIKNLEDRIVNIFHTLEGIVNQKDLFGLITSEVVRQNRSSSSSPQLLPVEEESEIYGREQDKAVIIRLLLSDDHDDVVGGDNKISVIPIVGMGGIGKTTLAQLVYNDVNVIKKFNLKAWVTVSTEFDVFTLTKTIFELITKQKDCGIKHPEQLQYELKNVIQGKKFLFVLDDVWNEDYNLWDNLRSQFAFGASGSRIIVTTRSKIIGSMMGGIIPNLELGTISDEDSWQLFAKYAFQKIIDRSALQEFEETGKKIVGKCNGLPLAIKSLGGLLCSKNHIHEWEEILNSDTWKLQQCNILPALWLSYNYLPAHLKWCFAYCSVFPKDFKIEKERLILLWMAEDLLQPQQNMTLEEIGEKYFNDLASRSFFHHHKCGYFTMHDLVNDLATFVSREFCLRLDDDCPKVLTEKTRHLSYMTFKSHDTKRLTEYLSKNKVLRTLLFEYLMPEQFSANLEQYLKGMRCLRVLSLSARPIVVNTRADSNLIPITTALDLIGNLKFLSCSACQKKGCPILFLG
;
A
#
# COMPACT_ATOMS: atom_id res chain seq x y z
N MET A 1 7.47 25.80 25.36
CA MET A 1 8.52 24.79 25.61
C MET A 1 8.12 23.36 25.23
N ALA A 2 6.89 23.10 24.76
CA ALA A 2 6.42 21.76 24.37
C ALA A 2 6.57 21.43 22.86
N GLU A 3 7.01 22.37 22.03
CA GLU A 3 6.99 22.24 20.55
C GLU A 3 8.32 21.78 19.92
N LEU A 4 9.25 21.21 20.70
CA LEU A 4 10.63 21.00 20.23
C LEU A 4 11.13 19.54 20.26
N ILE A 5 10.24 18.56 20.52
CA ILE A 5 10.64 17.14 20.55
C ILE A 5 10.06 16.32 19.39
N ALA A 6 9.08 16.85 18.65
CA ALA A 6 8.45 16.18 17.50
C ALA A 6 9.53 15.72 16.50
N GLY A 7 9.72 14.41 16.42
CA GLY A 7 10.61 13.76 15.48
C GLY A 7 9.75 12.90 14.59
N ALA A 8 9.91 13.06 13.28
CA ALA A 8 9.07 12.46 12.26
C ALA A 8 8.96 10.92 12.26
N PHE A 9 9.52 10.21 13.23
CA PHE A 9 9.38 8.77 13.37
C PHE A 9 8.20 8.35 14.26
N PHE A 10 7.69 9.23 15.11
CA PHE A 10 6.69 8.87 16.10
C PHE A 10 5.27 9.21 15.61
N THR A 11 4.32 8.29 15.81
CA THR A 11 2.89 8.56 15.59
C THR A 11 2.40 9.61 16.60
N ALA A 12 1.26 10.24 16.32
CA ALA A 12 0.70 11.22 17.25
C ALA A 12 0.39 10.57 18.62
N SER A 13 -0.04 9.30 18.63
CA SER A 13 -0.25 8.48 19.84
C SER A 13 1.03 8.31 20.65
N PHE A 14 2.16 8.01 20.00
CA PHE A 14 3.43 7.91 20.69
C PHE A 14 3.86 9.25 21.28
N GLU A 15 3.72 10.35 20.54
CA GLU A 15 4.07 11.67 21.04
C GLU A 15 3.23 12.06 22.27
N ARG A 16 1.93 11.74 22.26
CA ARG A 16 1.06 11.92 23.44
C ARG A 16 1.52 11.09 24.61
N PHE A 17 1.80 9.80 24.41
CA PHE A 17 2.33 8.91 25.44
C PHE A 17 3.62 9.44 26.04
N PHE A 18 4.54 9.86 25.18
CA PHE A 18 5.81 10.44 25.57
C PHE A 18 5.62 11.73 26.38
N ASN A 19 4.70 12.60 25.96
CA ASN A 19 4.36 13.81 26.70
C ASN A 19 3.74 13.47 28.07
N MET A 20 2.90 12.44 28.15
CA MET A 20 2.31 11.94 29.40
C MET A 20 3.38 11.39 30.36
N ILE A 21 4.40 10.72 29.81
CA ILE A 21 5.57 10.25 30.58
C ILE A 21 6.40 11.43 31.08
N ILE A 22 6.71 12.41 30.22
CA ILE A 22 7.54 13.57 30.58
C ILE A 22 6.83 14.48 31.60
N SER A 23 5.52 14.67 31.47
CA SER A 23 4.74 15.51 32.36
C SER A 23 4.56 14.87 33.76
N GLY A 24 5.01 13.63 33.94
CA GLY A 24 4.75 12.85 35.15
C GLY A 24 3.27 12.50 35.32
N GLU A 25 2.45 12.68 34.28
CA GLU A 25 1.03 12.31 34.34
C GLU A 25 0.85 10.81 34.48
N VAL A 26 1.74 9.99 33.89
CA VAL A 26 1.78 8.54 34.11
C VAL A 26 1.92 8.18 35.60
N LEU A 27 2.68 8.95 36.38
CA LEU A 27 2.83 8.72 37.83
C LEU A 27 1.53 8.94 38.60
N LYS A 28 0.53 9.61 38.01
CA LYS A 28 -0.82 9.73 38.59
C LYS A 28 -1.65 8.46 38.39
N PHE A 29 -1.35 7.69 37.34
CA PHE A 29 -2.02 6.43 37.00
C PHE A 29 -1.30 5.20 37.57
N VAL A 30 -0.06 5.38 38.03
CA VAL A 30 0.78 4.33 38.59
C VAL A 30 1.06 4.61 40.07
N SER A 31 0.73 3.66 40.94
CA SER A 31 0.91 3.82 42.40
C SER A 31 2.13 3.08 42.97
N GLY A 32 2.90 2.38 42.13
CA GLY A 32 4.09 1.66 42.57
C GLY A 32 5.34 2.55 42.65
N ARG A 33 6.41 1.98 43.22
CA ARG A 33 7.70 2.65 43.44
C ARG A 33 8.74 2.37 42.35
N LYS A 34 8.38 1.68 41.25
CA LYS A 34 9.36 1.26 40.23
C LYS A 34 9.67 2.37 39.24
N LEU A 35 8.69 3.23 38.93
CA LEU A 35 8.87 4.40 38.07
C LEU A 35 9.23 5.61 38.94
N ASP A 36 10.52 5.97 38.98
CA ASP A 36 11.00 7.19 39.61
C ASP A 36 11.38 8.28 38.59
N ASP A 37 11.56 9.52 39.05
CA ASP A 37 11.94 10.65 38.19
C ASP A 37 13.28 10.42 37.47
N GLY A 38 14.19 9.62 38.05
CA GLY A 38 15.46 9.26 37.45
C GLY A 38 15.29 8.38 36.21
N MET A 39 14.41 7.37 36.30
CA MET A 39 14.04 6.48 35.21
C MET A 39 13.34 7.24 34.09
N LEU A 40 12.40 8.14 34.41
CA LEU A 40 11.72 8.99 33.41
C LEU A 40 12.72 9.89 32.67
N LYS A 41 13.68 10.49 33.39
CA LYS A 41 14.74 11.30 32.78
C LYS A 41 15.64 10.47 31.86
N LYS A 42 16.02 9.26 32.28
CA LYS A 42 16.81 8.33 31.47
C LYS A 42 16.04 7.89 30.21
N PHE A 43 14.74 7.62 30.33
CA PHE A 43 13.87 7.27 29.21
C PHE A 43 13.84 8.37 28.15
N LYS A 44 13.71 9.64 28.58
CA LYS A 44 13.78 10.79 27.70
C LYS A 44 15.10 10.87 26.94
N THR A 45 16.22 10.64 27.61
CA THR A 45 17.54 10.64 26.96
C THR A 45 17.68 9.51 25.95
N MET A 46 17.18 8.31 26.26
CA MET A 46 17.21 7.17 25.34
C MET A 46 16.40 7.44 24.07
N LEU A 47 15.19 8.01 24.19
CA LEU A 47 14.36 8.33 23.03
C LEU A 47 15.00 9.39 22.12
N LEU A 48 15.71 10.37 22.69
CA LEU A 48 16.52 11.31 21.91
C LEU A 48 17.67 10.61 21.18
N SER A 49 18.32 9.64 21.83
CA SER A 49 19.36 8.82 21.19
C SER A 49 18.79 7.99 20.05
N VAL A 50 17.65 7.33 20.23
CA VAL A 50 16.96 6.57 19.17
C VAL A 50 16.69 7.45 17.96
N LYS A 51 16.13 8.65 18.18
CA LYS A 51 15.85 9.62 17.10
C LYS A 51 17.11 10.00 16.31
N ALA A 52 18.26 10.11 16.97
CA ALA A 52 19.52 10.46 16.32
C ALA A 52 20.15 9.30 15.52
N LEU A 53 19.92 8.04 15.94
CA LEU A 53 20.45 6.84 15.28
C LEU A 53 19.57 6.37 14.12
N LEU A 54 18.28 6.69 14.15
CA LEU A 54 17.29 6.13 13.24
C LEU A 54 17.60 6.39 11.77
N ASN A 55 17.97 7.63 11.39
CA ASN A 55 18.25 7.96 9.99
C ASN A 55 19.40 7.12 9.41
N ASP A 56 20.43 6.87 10.22
CA ASP A 56 21.57 6.04 9.83
C ASP A 56 21.18 4.56 9.75
N ALA A 57 20.42 4.08 10.75
CA ALA A 57 19.90 2.72 10.76
C ALA A 57 19.01 2.44 9.54
N GLU A 58 18.10 3.36 9.19
CA GLU A 58 17.23 3.21 8.02
C GLU A 58 18.02 3.13 6.71
N LYS A 59 19.11 3.89 6.58
CA LYS A 59 20.00 3.83 5.41
C LYS A 59 20.75 2.49 5.34
N LYS A 60 21.23 1.98 6.47
CA LYS A 60 22.03 0.74 6.57
C LYS A 60 21.20 -0.54 6.49
N GLN A 61 19.88 -0.50 6.75
CA GLN A 61 19.03 -1.69 6.79
C GLN A 61 19.02 -2.51 5.49
N ILE A 62 19.29 -1.87 4.34
CA ILE A 62 19.30 -2.54 3.05
C ILE A 62 20.56 -3.41 2.87
N SER A 63 21.71 -2.94 3.36
CA SER A 63 23.01 -3.61 3.21
C SER A 63 23.41 -4.46 4.42
N ASN A 64 22.85 -4.18 5.59
CA ASN A 64 23.18 -4.87 6.84
C ASN A 64 21.91 -5.53 7.46
N PRO A 65 21.78 -6.86 7.38
CA PRO A 65 20.68 -7.61 8.00
C PRO A 65 20.57 -7.44 9.51
N ASP A 66 21.69 -7.25 10.22
CA ASP A 66 21.68 -7.11 11.69
C ASP A 66 21.12 -5.74 12.09
N VAL A 67 21.49 -4.67 11.38
CA VAL A 67 20.87 -3.34 11.54
C VAL A 67 19.37 -3.39 11.23
N ARG A 68 18.98 -4.21 10.25
CA ARG A 68 17.57 -4.43 9.92
C ARG A 68 16.82 -5.11 11.06
N GLN A 69 17.40 -6.15 11.66
CA GLN A 69 16.81 -6.80 12.84
C GLN A 69 16.71 -5.82 14.03
N TRP A 70 17.74 -5.02 14.27
CA TRP A 70 17.74 -3.99 15.31
C TRP A 70 16.59 -2.97 15.11
N LEU A 71 16.34 -2.55 13.87
CA LEU A 71 15.19 -1.69 13.54
C LEU A 71 13.85 -2.39 13.75
N ASP A 72 13.75 -3.68 13.44
CA ASP A 72 12.54 -4.46 13.66
C ASP A 72 12.25 -4.57 15.18
N GLU A 73 13.25 -4.80 16.03
CA GLU A 73 13.10 -4.80 17.50
C GLU A 73 12.70 -3.42 18.05
N LEU A 74 13.29 -2.35 17.51
CA LEU A 74 12.93 -0.98 17.87
C LEU A 74 11.47 -0.68 17.52
N LYS A 75 11.04 -0.97 16.28
CA LYS A 75 9.66 -0.74 15.81
C LYS A 75 8.66 -1.51 16.65
N ASP A 76 8.93 -2.77 16.97
CA ASP A 76 8.04 -3.59 17.80
C ASP A 76 7.87 -3.02 19.21
N THR A 77 8.97 -2.54 19.80
CA THR A 77 8.94 -1.88 21.10
C THR A 77 8.15 -0.56 21.06
N MET A 78 8.26 0.20 19.96
CA MET A 78 7.45 1.41 19.75
C MET A 78 5.96 1.08 19.62
N TYR A 79 5.61 0.03 18.88
CA TYR A 79 4.22 -0.42 18.77
C TYR A 79 3.64 -0.77 20.14
N HIS A 80 4.39 -1.47 20.99
CA HIS A 80 3.94 -1.77 22.36
C HIS A 80 3.72 -0.52 23.22
N ALA A 81 4.56 0.51 23.06
CA ALA A 81 4.40 1.79 23.75
C ALA A 81 3.14 2.53 23.29
N GLU A 82 2.90 2.54 21.98
CA GLU A 82 1.69 3.15 21.39
C GLU A 82 0.41 2.38 21.72
N ASP A 83 0.44 1.05 21.78
CA ASP A 83 -0.71 0.24 22.20
C ASP A 83 -1.08 0.57 23.65
N LEU A 84 -0.06 0.70 24.51
CA LEU A 84 -0.23 1.08 25.90
C LEU A 84 -0.82 2.49 26.04
N ALA A 85 -0.34 3.43 25.23
CA ALA A 85 -0.89 4.78 25.17
C ALA A 85 -2.38 4.77 24.82
N TYR A 86 -2.71 4.02 23.76
CA TYR A 86 -4.06 3.86 23.27
C TYR A 86 -4.98 3.24 24.34
N GLU A 87 -4.53 2.20 25.05
CA GLU A 87 -5.26 1.59 26.17
C GLU A 87 -5.54 2.59 27.30
N ILE A 88 -4.55 3.40 27.68
CA ILE A 88 -4.69 4.41 28.75
C ILE A 88 -5.70 5.50 28.34
N GLU A 89 -5.60 6.01 27.11
CA GLU A 89 -6.52 7.04 26.59
C GLU A 89 -7.96 6.53 26.52
N THR A 90 -8.12 5.30 26.02
CA THR A 90 -9.40 4.63 25.90
C THR A 90 -10.08 4.47 27.25
N GLU A 91 -9.35 3.97 28.26
CA GLU A 91 -9.90 3.81 29.60
C GLU A 91 -10.22 5.17 30.25
N ALA A 92 -9.38 6.19 30.03
CA ALA A 92 -9.64 7.54 30.52
C ALA A 92 -10.91 8.16 29.90
N LEU A 93 -11.21 7.86 28.64
CA LEU A 93 -12.44 8.28 27.97
C LEU A 93 -13.66 7.53 28.52
N ARG A 94 -13.56 6.22 28.70
CA ARG A 94 -14.63 5.38 29.28
C ARG A 94 -15.05 5.90 30.65
N CYS A 95 -14.09 6.19 31.54
CA CYS A 95 -14.34 6.76 32.85
C CYS A 95 -15.11 8.10 32.81
N LYS A 96 -14.85 8.94 31.80
CA LYS A 96 -15.58 10.22 31.63
C LYS A 96 -17.04 10.01 31.24
N ILE A 97 -17.33 8.97 30.46
CA ILE A 97 -18.67 8.68 29.95
C ILE A 97 -19.52 8.02 31.05
N GLU A 98 -18.95 7.06 31.77
CA GLU A 98 -19.65 6.35 32.86
C GLU A 98 -19.85 7.22 34.13
N GLY A 99 -19.02 8.25 34.35
CA GLY A 99 -18.99 9.08 35.55
C GLY A 99 -19.95 10.29 35.63
N GLY A 100 -21.04 10.33 34.86
CA GLY A 100 -21.94 11.49 34.81
C GLY A 100 -22.60 11.86 36.15
N GLN A 101 -22.43 13.12 36.58
CA GLN A 101 -23.04 13.84 37.73
C GLN A 101 -22.33 13.75 39.09
N SER A 102 -21.18 14.41 39.23
CA SER A 102 -20.84 15.16 40.46
C SER A 102 -19.73 16.16 40.17
N ALA A 103 -20.01 17.44 40.41
CA ALA A 103 -19.04 18.53 40.34
C ALA A 103 -18.05 18.41 41.50
N GLY A 104 -17.01 17.58 41.31
CA GLY A 104 -15.91 17.44 42.27
C GLY A 104 -14.69 16.85 41.60
N SER A 105 -13.70 17.70 41.32
CA SER A 105 -12.33 17.40 40.88
C SER A 105 -12.17 16.26 39.86
N ARG A 106 -11.74 16.62 38.64
CA ARG A 106 -11.45 15.72 37.50
C ARG A 106 -10.45 14.57 37.79
N ILE A 107 -9.93 14.46 39.01
CA ILE A 107 -8.84 13.55 39.41
C ILE A 107 -9.34 12.45 40.38
N THR A 108 -10.41 12.68 41.14
CA THR A 108 -10.85 11.72 42.17
C THR A 108 -11.81 10.63 41.67
N GLN A 109 -12.41 10.79 40.49
CA GLN A 109 -13.30 9.78 39.90
C GLN A 109 -12.56 8.69 39.10
N VAL A 110 -11.33 8.95 38.63
CA VAL A 110 -10.46 7.97 37.94
C VAL A 110 -10.03 6.83 38.88
N LEU A 111 -10.08 7.05 40.20
CA LEU A 111 -9.56 6.13 41.22
C LEU A 111 -10.57 5.08 41.71
N ASN A 112 -11.84 5.14 41.28
CA ASN A 112 -12.88 4.23 41.73
C ASN A 112 -13.49 3.46 40.56
N PHE A 113 -12.78 2.47 40.01
CA PHE A 113 -13.33 1.14 39.70
C PHE A 113 -12.17 0.18 39.28
N SER A 114 -12.16 -1.03 39.85
CA SER A 114 -11.42 -2.23 39.43
C SER A 114 -9.93 -2.13 39.00
N SER A 115 -9.06 -2.14 40.02
CA SER A 115 -7.94 -3.10 40.19
C SER A 115 -6.53 -2.51 40.33
N ARG A 116 -5.93 -2.64 41.53
CA ARG A 116 -4.47 -2.55 41.71
C ARG A 116 -3.70 -3.46 40.73
N PHE A 117 -4.36 -4.52 40.23
CA PHE A 117 -3.82 -5.41 39.19
C PHE A 117 -3.64 -4.73 37.84
N TYR A 118 -4.59 -3.92 37.35
CA TYR A 118 -4.45 -3.16 36.11
C TYR A 118 -3.30 -2.15 36.23
N ILE A 119 -3.25 -1.40 37.33
CA ILE A 119 -2.19 -0.41 37.60
C ILE A 119 -0.80 -1.06 37.70
N LYS A 120 -0.67 -2.17 38.44
CA LYS A 120 0.59 -2.91 38.55
C LYS A 120 1.02 -3.50 37.20
N ASN A 121 0.06 -3.99 36.42
CA ASN A 121 0.32 -4.49 35.06
C ASN A 121 0.76 -3.37 34.10
N LEU A 122 0.20 -2.15 34.22
CA LEU A 122 0.66 -0.99 33.45
C LEU A 122 2.09 -0.60 33.82
N GLU A 123 2.42 -0.49 35.11
CA GLU A 123 3.78 -0.16 35.58
C GLU A 123 4.80 -1.19 35.07
N ASP A 124 4.51 -2.48 35.21
CA ASP A 124 5.38 -3.56 34.75
C ASP A 124 5.59 -3.50 33.22
N ARG A 125 4.54 -3.18 32.43
CA ARG A 125 4.66 -3.01 30.97
C ARG A 125 5.52 -1.80 30.58
N ILE A 126 5.37 -0.66 31.27
CA ILE A 126 6.20 0.54 31.03
C ILE A 126 7.66 0.25 31.34
N VAL A 127 7.92 -0.40 32.48
CA VAL A 127 9.26 -0.81 32.89
C VAL A 127 9.88 -1.80 31.88
N ASN A 128 9.09 -2.75 31.35
CA ASN A 128 9.55 -3.66 30.31
C ASN A 128 9.92 -2.91 29.02
N ILE A 129 9.07 -2.00 28.53
CA ILE A 129 9.36 -1.16 27.35
C ILE A 129 10.66 -0.39 27.56
N PHE A 130 10.85 0.19 28.75
CA PHE A 130 12.07 0.90 29.11
C PHE A 130 13.31 -0.01 29.01
N HIS A 131 13.28 -1.19 29.63
CA HIS A 131 14.42 -2.11 29.64
C HIS A 131 14.75 -2.64 28.25
N THR A 132 13.72 -2.95 27.44
CA THR A 132 13.93 -3.35 26.04
C THR A 132 14.58 -2.22 25.24
N LEU A 133 14.10 -0.98 25.39
CA LEU A 133 14.70 0.17 24.70
C LEU A 133 16.14 0.43 25.15
N GLU A 134 16.42 0.27 26.44
CA GLU A 134 17.78 0.37 26.96
C GLU A 134 18.70 -0.67 26.31
N GLY A 135 18.25 -1.93 26.23
CA GLY A 135 18.99 -3.00 25.54
C GLY A 135 19.30 -2.65 24.09
N ILE A 136 18.28 -2.20 23.35
CA ILE A 136 18.39 -1.80 21.94
C ILE A 136 19.38 -0.64 21.76
N VAL A 137 19.26 0.43 22.56
CA VAL A 137 20.15 1.61 22.45
C VAL A 137 21.60 1.27 22.79
N ASN A 138 21.82 0.36 23.75
CA ASN A 138 23.17 -0.08 24.13
C ASN A 138 23.87 -0.93 23.06
N GLN A 139 23.13 -1.48 22.09
CA GLN A 139 23.71 -2.22 20.96
C GLN A 139 24.22 -1.31 19.83
N LYS A 140 24.01 0.01 19.90
CA LYS A 140 24.35 0.94 18.81
C LYS A 140 25.82 0.83 18.36
N ASP A 141 26.74 0.61 19.30
CA ASP A 141 28.17 0.58 19.02
C ASP A 141 28.57 -0.72 18.31
N LEU A 142 27.87 -1.83 18.61
CA LEU A 142 28.06 -3.12 17.93
C LEU A 142 27.66 -3.04 16.45
N PHE A 143 26.60 -2.28 16.15
CA PHE A 143 26.10 -2.10 14.79
C PHE A 143 26.75 -0.90 14.06
N GLY A 144 27.70 -0.21 14.71
CA GLY A 144 28.37 0.95 14.16
C GLY A 144 27.39 2.06 13.76
N LEU A 145 26.30 2.24 14.51
CA LEU A 145 25.31 3.29 14.25
C LEU A 145 25.85 4.63 14.72
N ILE A 146 25.84 5.62 13.84
CA ILE A 146 26.36 6.96 14.12
C ILE A 146 25.20 7.91 14.28
N THR A 147 25.28 8.82 15.25
CA THR A 147 24.32 9.92 15.36
C THR A 147 24.46 10.82 14.13
N SER A 148 23.48 10.79 13.25
CA SER A 148 23.41 11.75 12.15
C SER A 148 23.24 13.14 12.77
N GLU A 149 24.04 14.12 12.34
CA GLU A 149 23.65 15.52 12.52
C GLU A 149 22.24 15.66 11.92
N VAL A 150 21.36 16.37 12.62
CA VAL A 150 19.97 16.56 12.22
C VAL A 150 19.98 17.24 10.86
N VAL A 151 19.91 16.46 9.78
CA VAL A 151 19.62 16.97 8.45
C VAL A 151 18.31 17.72 8.63
N ARG A 152 18.36 19.05 8.44
CA ARG A 152 17.19 19.92 8.56
C ARG A 152 16.08 19.27 7.75
N GLN A 153 15.06 18.76 8.43
CA GLN A 153 13.84 18.35 7.78
C GLN A 153 13.27 19.63 7.19
N ASN A 154 13.50 19.84 5.90
CA ASN A 154 12.87 20.93 5.18
C ASN A 154 11.38 20.72 5.36
N ARG A 155 10.74 21.67 6.05
CA ARG A 155 9.29 21.78 6.10
C ARG A 155 8.82 21.61 4.67
N SER A 156 7.92 20.66 4.42
CA SER A 156 7.26 20.56 3.12
C SER A 156 6.66 21.93 2.84
N SER A 157 7.31 22.68 1.94
CA SER A 157 6.83 23.94 1.43
C SER A 157 5.42 23.67 0.96
N SER A 158 4.47 24.42 1.54
CA SER A 158 3.02 24.32 1.31
C SER A 158 2.71 23.90 -0.13
N SER A 159 2.45 22.61 -0.31
CA SER A 159 1.98 22.03 -1.57
C SER A 159 0.60 22.63 -1.82
N SER A 160 0.49 23.59 -2.75
CA SER A 160 -0.80 23.90 -3.34
C SER A 160 -1.36 22.61 -3.95
N PRO A 161 -2.65 22.28 -3.79
CA PRO A 161 -3.25 21.10 -4.40
C PRO A 161 -3.23 21.27 -5.92
N GLN A 162 -2.19 20.73 -6.56
CA GLN A 162 -2.16 20.61 -8.01
C GLN A 162 -2.77 19.26 -8.38
N LEU A 163 -3.66 19.30 -9.37
CA LEU A 163 -4.29 18.13 -9.97
C LEU A 163 -3.19 17.13 -10.36
N LEU A 164 -3.25 15.92 -9.79
CA LEU A 164 -2.36 14.83 -10.18
C LEU A 164 -2.56 14.57 -11.67
N PRO A 165 -1.50 14.70 -12.51
CA PRO A 165 -1.65 14.47 -13.94
C PRO A 165 -2.16 13.05 -14.16
N VAL A 166 -3.35 12.94 -14.74
CA VAL A 166 -3.73 11.72 -15.45
C VAL A 166 -2.73 11.60 -16.58
N GLU A 167 -2.08 10.44 -16.76
CA GLU A 167 -1.17 10.24 -17.88
C GLU A 167 -1.96 10.45 -19.20
N GLU A 168 -1.83 11.63 -19.79
CA GLU A 168 -2.30 11.94 -21.15
C GLU A 168 -1.33 11.32 -22.16
N GLU A 169 -1.78 11.07 -23.40
CA GLU A 169 -0.90 10.50 -24.43
C GLU A 169 0.32 11.39 -24.73
N SER A 170 0.19 12.70 -24.49
CA SER A 170 1.25 13.71 -24.59
C SER A 170 2.36 13.56 -23.54
N GLU A 171 2.20 12.64 -22.58
CA GLU A 171 3.09 12.50 -21.42
C GLU A 171 4.04 11.30 -21.49
N ILE A 172 3.99 10.55 -22.59
CA ILE A 172 4.75 9.32 -22.77
C ILE A 172 5.81 9.54 -23.84
N TYR A 173 7.08 9.33 -23.46
CA TYR A 173 8.25 9.59 -24.31
C TYR A 173 8.85 8.28 -24.83
N GLY A 174 9.42 8.32 -26.03
CA GLY A 174 10.20 7.21 -26.61
C GLY A 174 9.42 5.94 -26.98
N ARG A 175 8.08 6.00 -27.08
CA ARG A 175 7.22 4.82 -27.35
C ARG A 175 6.46 4.85 -28.67
N GLU A 176 6.69 5.85 -29.51
CA GLU A 176 5.94 6.04 -30.76
C GLU A 176 6.13 4.88 -31.74
N GLN A 177 7.36 4.40 -31.90
CA GLN A 177 7.64 3.28 -32.81
C GLN A 177 7.02 1.98 -32.31
N ASP A 178 7.14 1.70 -31.00
CA ASP A 178 6.54 0.53 -30.37
C ASP A 178 5.01 0.55 -30.54
N LYS A 179 4.38 1.71 -30.30
CA LYS A 179 2.94 1.94 -30.48
C LYS A 179 2.52 1.66 -31.92
N ALA A 180 3.24 2.21 -32.90
CA ALA A 180 2.95 2.04 -34.32
C ALA A 180 3.03 0.57 -34.75
N VAL A 181 4.00 -0.19 -34.24
CA VAL A 181 4.13 -1.63 -34.52
C VAL A 181 2.92 -2.41 -33.99
N ILE A 182 2.51 -2.18 -32.74
CA ILE A 182 1.36 -2.89 -32.16
C ILE A 182 0.07 -2.51 -32.89
N ILE A 183 -0.13 -1.22 -33.19
CA ILE A 183 -1.30 -0.76 -33.96
C ILE A 183 -1.35 -1.46 -35.32
N ARG A 184 -0.21 -1.57 -36.03
CA ARG A 184 -0.14 -2.31 -37.29
C ARG A 184 -0.53 -3.78 -37.13
N LEU A 185 -0.06 -4.46 -36.07
CA LEU A 185 -0.42 -5.86 -35.80
C LEU A 185 -1.90 -6.04 -35.44
N LEU A 186 -2.51 -5.07 -34.75
CA LEU A 186 -3.94 -5.08 -34.43
C LEU A 186 -4.80 -4.81 -35.67
N LEU A 187 -4.37 -3.90 -36.53
CA LEU A 187 -5.12 -3.44 -37.69
C LEU A 187 -4.90 -4.30 -38.95
N SER A 188 -3.80 -5.03 -39.07
CA SER A 188 -3.56 -5.96 -40.19
C SER A 188 -4.52 -7.15 -40.14
N ASP A 189 -5.04 -7.49 -41.32
CA ASP A 189 -5.83 -8.70 -41.59
C ASP A 189 -4.94 -9.81 -42.22
N ASP A 190 -3.65 -9.54 -42.49
CA ASP A 190 -2.72 -10.46 -43.17
C ASP A 190 -2.45 -11.75 -42.39
N HIS A 191 -2.61 -11.70 -41.06
CA HIS A 191 -2.47 -12.86 -40.19
C HIS A 191 -3.76 -13.67 -40.04
N ASP A 192 -4.87 -13.24 -40.64
CA ASP A 192 -6.14 -13.96 -40.58
C ASP A 192 -6.21 -15.08 -41.66
N ASP A 193 -5.42 -14.98 -42.74
CA ASP A 193 -5.42 -15.93 -43.88
C ASP A 193 -4.30 -16.98 -43.85
N VAL A 194 -3.23 -16.78 -43.07
CA VAL A 194 -2.14 -17.77 -42.90
C VAL A 194 -2.54 -18.88 -41.92
N VAL A 195 -3.64 -18.70 -41.19
CA VAL A 195 -4.21 -19.70 -40.28
C VAL A 195 -5.11 -20.65 -41.06
N GLY A 196 -4.48 -21.48 -41.89
CA GLY A 196 -5.09 -22.72 -42.38
C GLY A 196 -5.25 -23.74 -41.24
N GLY A 197 -6.17 -23.47 -40.32
CA GLY A 197 -6.54 -24.38 -39.22
C GLY A 197 -7.01 -23.66 -37.96
N ASP A 198 -8.30 -23.79 -37.62
CA ASP A 198 -9.03 -23.53 -36.35
C ASP A 198 -8.72 -22.31 -35.45
N ASN A 199 -7.67 -21.52 -35.67
CA ASN A 199 -7.15 -20.58 -34.68
C ASN A 199 -7.43 -19.11 -35.04
N LYS A 200 -8.69 -18.70 -34.92
CA LYS A 200 -9.20 -17.37 -35.30
C LYS A 200 -8.71 -16.19 -34.45
N ILE A 201 -7.87 -16.45 -33.43
CA ILE A 201 -7.43 -15.48 -32.43
C ILE A 201 -5.92 -15.35 -32.50
N SER A 202 -5.45 -14.11 -32.63
CA SER A 202 -4.02 -13.79 -32.61
C SER A 202 -3.64 -13.10 -31.30
N VAL A 203 -2.44 -13.40 -30.80
CA VAL A 203 -1.94 -12.92 -29.51
C VAL A 203 -0.68 -12.08 -29.71
N ILE A 204 -0.64 -10.90 -29.13
CA ILE A 204 0.48 -9.96 -29.23
C ILE A 204 1.16 -9.87 -27.86
N PRO A 205 2.28 -10.59 -27.65
CA PRO A 205 3.05 -10.53 -26.41
C PRO A 205 3.97 -9.30 -26.35
N ILE A 206 3.78 -8.46 -25.33
CA ILE A 206 4.67 -7.35 -24.97
C ILE A 206 5.49 -7.80 -23.76
N VAL A 207 6.79 -7.97 -23.97
CA VAL A 207 7.71 -8.55 -22.97
C VAL A 207 8.75 -7.54 -22.54
N GLY A 208 9.09 -7.48 -21.25
CA GLY A 208 10.13 -6.57 -20.77
C GLY A 208 10.21 -6.49 -19.26
N MET A 209 11.30 -5.90 -18.75
CA MET A 209 11.57 -5.82 -17.31
C MET A 209 10.51 -5.02 -16.53
N GLY A 210 10.51 -5.12 -15.20
CA GLY A 210 9.64 -4.31 -14.34
C GLY A 210 9.93 -2.81 -14.49
N GLY A 211 8.90 -1.97 -14.49
CA GLY A 211 9.05 -0.51 -14.60
C GLY A 211 9.43 0.02 -15.99
N ILE A 212 9.53 -0.84 -17.01
CA ILE A 212 9.91 -0.46 -18.39
C ILE A 212 8.79 0.25 -19.17
N GLY A 213 7.54 0.16 -18.71
CA GLY A 213 6.38 0.82 -19.34
C GLY A 213 5.50 -0.08 -20.25
N LYS A 214 5.47 -1.40 -20.05
CA LYS A 214 4.63 -2.33 -20.85
C LYS A 214 3.14 -1.99 -20.77
N THR A 215 2.62 -1.89 -19.54
CA THR A 215 1.23 -1.54 -19.25
C THR A 215 0.88 -0.18 -19.86
N THR A 216 1.76 0.81 -19.72
CA THR A 216 1.60 2.15 -20.31
C THR A 216 1.51 2.08 -21.84
N LEU A 217 2.37 1.31 -22.51
CA LEU A 217 2.30 1.12 -23.96
C LEU A 217 1.02 0.40 -24.39
N ALA A 218 0.63 -0.65 -23.69
CA ALA A 218 -0.63 -1.35 -23.96
C ALA A 218 -1.83 -0.43 -23.78
N GLN A 219 -1.83 0.46 -22.79
CA GLN A 219 -2.88 1.47 -22.57
C GLN A 219 -2.95 2.49 -23.71
N LEU A 220 -1.80 2.96 -24.21
CA LEU A 220 -1.74 3.86 -25.37
C LEU A 220 -2.40 3.24 -26.60
N VAL A 221 -2.08 1.98 -26.87
CA VAL A 221 -2.64 1.26 -28.02
C VAL A 221 -4.11 0.96 -27.80
N TYR A 222 -4.48 0.50 -26.61
CA TYR A 222 -5.86 0.17 -26.28
C TYR A 222 -6.78 1.38 -26.43
N ASN A 223 -6.32 2.58 -26.11
CA ASN A 223 -7.13 3.81 -26.21
C ASN A 223 -7.03 4.51 -27.57
N ASP A 224 -6.26 3.99 -28.52
CA ASP A 224 -6.13 4.56 -29.86
C ASP A 224 -7.46 4.58 -30.61
N VAL A 225 -7.76 5.69 -31.30
CA VAL A 225 -9.02 5.91 -32.00
C VAL A 225 -9.28 4.87 -33.09
N ASN A 226 -8.25 4.42 -33.80
CA ASN A 226 -8.39 3.42 -34.86
C ASN A 226 -8.62 2.03 -34.27
N VAL A 227 -7.95 1.72 -33.16
CA VAL A 227 -8.16 0.47 -32.42
C VAL A 227 -9.58 0.41 -31.85
N ILE A 228 -10.07 1.50 -31.24
CA ILE A 228 -11.44 1.58 -30.71
C ILE A 228 -12.49 1.30 -31.80
N LYS A 229 -12.28 1.78 -33.02
CA LYS A 229 -13.22 1.59 -34.15
C LYS A 229 -13.23 0.16 -34.70
N LYS A 230 -12.12 -0.59 -34.61
CA LYS A 230 -12.01 -1.95 -35.20
C LYS A 230 -12.72 -3.04 -34.39
N PHE A 231 -12.75 -2.92 -33.06
CA PHE A 231 -13.21 -3.99 -32.17
C PHE A 231 -14.59 -3.70 -31.57
N ASN A 232 -15.50 -4.68 -31.64
CA ASN A 232 -16.85 -4.57 -31.09
C ASN A 232 -16.86 -4.70 -29.56
N LEU A 233 -15.99 -5.56 -29.03
CA LEU A 233 -15.87 -5.85 -27.61
C LEU A 233 -14.45 -5.57 -27.14
N LYS A 234 -14.31 -4.97 -25.96
CA LYS A 234 -13.02 -4.72 -25.36
C LYS A 234 -13.06 -5.01 -23.87
N ALA A 235 -12.01 -5.63 -23.37
CA ALA A 235 -11.83 -5.87 -21.95
C ALA A 235 -10.35 -5.73 -21.59
N TRP A 236 -10.09 -5.21 -20.40
CA TRP A 236 -8.77 -5.12 -19.81
C TRP A 236 -8.81 -5.78 -18.45
N VAL A 237 -7.96 -6.80 -18.25
CA VAL A 237 -7.86 -7.52 -16.98
C VAL A 237 -6.39 -7.63 -16.61
N THR A 238 -6.06 -7.23 -15.38
CA THR A 238 -4.77 -7.51 -14.77
C THR A 238 -4.82 -8.91 -14.17
N VAL A 239 -3.84 -9.75 -14.49
CA VAL A 239 -3.79 -11.15 -14.12
C VAL A 239 -3.08 -11.29 -12.77
N SER A 240 -3.75 -11.86 -11.78
CA SER A 240 -3.14 -12.23 -10.50
C SER A 240 -2.06 -13.30 -10.68
N THR A 241 -1.14 -13.45 -9.71
CA THR A 241 -0.10 -14.48 -9.86
C THR A 241 -0.66 -15.90 -9.81
N GLU A 242 -1.78 -16.10 -9.10
CA GLU A 242 -2.66 -17.25 -9.31
C GLU A 242 -3.50 -17.11 -10.59
N PHE A 243 -3.23 -17.97 -11.56
CA PHE A 243 -3.91 -18.00 -12.84
C PHE A 243 -5.17 -18.87 -12.76
N ASP A 244 -6.28 -18.29 -12.26
CA ASP A 244 -7.58 -18.96 -12.27
C ASP A 244 -8.37 -18.64 -13.54
N VAL A 245 -8.47 -19.64 -14.42
CA VAL A 245 -9.19 -19.54 -15.69
C VAL A 245 -10.67 -19.15 -15.49
N PHE A 246 -11.33 -19.67 -14.45
CA PHE A 246 -12.75 -19.38 -14.21
C PHE A 246 -12.93 -17.91 -13.81
N THR A 247 -12.17 -17.45 -12.82
CA THR A 247 -12.24 -16.07 -12.32
C THR A 247 -11.85 -15.05 -13.39
N LEU A 248 -10.81 -15.33 -14.18
CA LEU A 248 -10.41 -14.48 -15.30
C LEU A 248 -11.49 -14.41 -16.38
N THR A 249 -12.03 -15.55 -16.78
CA THR A 249 -13.12 -15.62 -17.78
C THR A 249 -14.36 -14.87 -17.30
N LYS A 250 -14.71 -15.02 -16.01
CA LYS A 250 -15.85 -14.36 -15.39
C LYS A 250 -15.67 -12.84 -15.38
N THR A 251 -14.48 -12.38 -15.01
CA THR A 251 -14.13 -10.95 -15.00
C THR A 251 -14.24 -10.35 -16.41
N ILE A 252 -13.72 -11.04 -17.42
CA ILE A 252 -13.82 -10.60 -18.82
C ILE A 252 -15.30 -10.52 -19.25
N PHE A 253 -16.09 -11.56 -18.93
CA PHE A 253 -17.51 -11.59 -19.23
C PHE A 253 -18.27 -10.41 -18.59
N GLU A 254 -18.03 -10.13 -17.32
CA GLU A 254 -18.64 -9.01 -16.59
C GLU A 254 -18.26 -7.66 -17.20
N LEU A 255 -17.00 -7.49 -17.63
CA LEU A 255 -16.53 -6.27 -18.29
C LEU A 255 -17.20 -6.04 -19.66
N ILE A 256 -17.28 -7.06 -20.51
CA ILE A 256 -17.87 -6.91 -21.85
C ILE A 256 -19.39 -6.76 -21.80
N THR A 257 -20.06 -7.32 -20.79
CA THR A 257 -21.51 -7.18 -20.57
C THR A 257 -21.88 -5.96 -19.72
N LYS A 258 -20.88 -5.29 -19.12
CA LYS A 258 -21.05 -4.17 -18.18
C LYS A 258 -21.88 -4.54 -16.95
N GLN A 259 -21.81 -5.81 -16.52
CA GLN A 259 -22.45 -6.30 -15.31
C GLN A 259 -21.46 -6.23 -14.14
N LYS A 260 -21.93 -5.87 -12.94
CA LYS A 260 -21.07 -5.81 -11.73
C LYS A 260 -20.92 -7.16 -11.03
N ASP A 261 -21.91 -8.03 -11.16
CA ASP A 261 -21.91 -9.41 -10.69
C ASP A 261 -22.90 -10.19 -11.56
N CYS A 262 -22.41 -11.17 -12.31
CA CYS A 262 -23.27 -11.99 -13.17
C CYS A 262 -23.98 -13.13 -12.40
N GLY A 263 -23.64 -13.35 -11.12
CA GLY A 263 -24.21 -14.41 -10.30
C GLY A 263 -23.84 -15.83 -10.74
N ILE A 264 -23.03 -15.97 -11.80
CA ILE A 264 -22.61 -17.27 -12.35
C ILE A 264 -21.61 -17.93 -11.41
N LYS A 265 -21.89 -19.19 -11.06
CA LYS A 265 -21.06 -20.01 -10.17
C LYS A 265 -20.44 -21.22 -10.88
N HIS A 266 -20.97 -21.61 -12.03
CA HIS A 266 -20.56 -22.83 -12.73
C HIS A 266 -19.83 -22.49 -14.03
N PRO A 267 -18.65 -23.09 -14.30
CA PRO A 267 -17.87 -22.84 -15.52
C PRO A 267 -18.65 -23.08 -16.82
N GLU A 268 -19.47 -24.12 -16.88
CA GLU A 268 -20.26 -24.48 -18.07
C GLU A 268 -21.27 -23.38 -18.45
N GLN A 269 -21.93 -22.80 -17.45
CA GLN A 269 -22.86 -21.70 -17.65
C GLN A 269 -22.12 -20.45 -18.14
N LEU A 270 -20.96 -20.14 -17.53
CA LEU A 270 -20.14 -19.00 -17.93
C LEU A 270 -19.67 -19.14 -19.38
N GLN A 271 -19.23 -20.32 -19.78
CA GLN A 271 -18.80 -20.61 -21.15
C GLN A 271 -19.96 -20.43 -22.15
N TYR A 272 -21.16 -20.92 -21.82
CA TYR A 272 -22.34 -20.77 -22.66
C TYR A 272 -22.72 -19.29 -22.86
N GLU A 273 -22.77 -18.52 -21.77
CA GLU A 273 -23.10 -17.10 -21.82
C GLU A 273 -22.03 -16.29 -22.55
N LEU A 274 -20.75 -16.54 -22.25
CA LEU A 274 -19.63 -15.90 -22.92
C LEU A 274 -19.67 -16.16 -24.42
N LYS A 275 -19.89 -17.42 -24.83
CA LYS A 275 -20.07 -17.79 -26.23
C LYS A 275 -21.15 -16.96 -26.90
N ASN A 276 -22.34 -16.86 -26.31
CA ASN A 276 -23.44 -16.05 -26.87
C ASN A 276 -23.06 -14.58 -27.04
N VAL A 277 -22.27 -14.03 -26.12
CA VAL A 277 -21.85 -12.63 -26.17
C VAL A 277 -20.79 -12.37 -27.25
N ILE A 278 -19.78 -13.24 -27.38
CA ILE A 278 -18.63 -13.04 -28.29
C ILE A 278 -18.86 -13.58 -29.70
N GLN A 279 -19.85 -14.46 -29.89
CA GLN A 279 -20.11 -15.12 -31.17
C GLN A 279 -20.32 -14.09 -32.29
N GLY A 280 -19.50 -14.19 -33.33
CA GLY A 280 -19.56 -13.32 -34.51
C GLY A 280 -19.09 -11.88 -34.30
N LYS A 281 -18.49 -11.55 -33.15
CA LYS A 281 -17.95 -10.22 -32.84
C LYS A 281 -16.43 -10.24 -32.78
N LYS A 282 -15.79 -9.17 -33.27
CA LYS A 282 -14.34 -8.96 -33.09
C LYS A 282 -14.09 -8.39 -31.71
N PHE A 283 -13.21 -9.02 -30.94
CA PHE A 283 -12.84 -8.53 -29.62
C PHE A 283 -11.35 -8.17 -29.52
N LEU A 284 -11.04 -7.24 -28.61
CA LEU A 284 -9.69 -6.96 -28.13
C LEU A 284 -9.65 -7.12 -26.61
N PHE A 285 -8.96 -8.16 -26.16
CA PHE A 285 -8.73 -8.37 -24.72
C PHE A 285 -7.29 -8.08 -24.36
N VAL A 286 -7.08 -7.43 -23.22
CA VAL A 286 -5.75 -7.19 -22.65
C VAL A 286 -5.63 -8.01 -21.37
N LEU A 287 -4.64 -8.90 -21.35
CA LEU A 287 -4.20 -9.65 -20.17
C LEU A 287 -2.89 -9.01 -19.68
N ASP A 288 -3.01 -8.17 -18.67
CA ASP A 288 -1.91 -7.36 -18.16
C ASP A 288 -1.19 -8.08 -17.00
N ASP A 289 0.13 -8.02 -17.01
CA ASP A 289 1.07 -8.60 -16.03
C ASP A 289 0.90 -10.11 -15.79
N VAL A 290 1.01 -10.91 -16.84
CA VAL A 290 0.89 -12.38 -16.75
C VAL A 290 2.17 -13.03 -16.21
N TRP A 291 2.02 -13.89 -15.21
CA TRP A 291 3.13 -14.58 -14.50
C TRP A 291 3.16 -16.10 -14.64
N ASN A 292 2.05 -16.73 -15.05
CA ASN A 292 1.94 -18.18 -15.06
C ASN A 292 2.47 -18.80 -16.36
N GLU A 293 3.36 -19.78 -16.23
CA GLU A 293 4.04 -20.48 -17.34
C GLU A 293 3.37 -21.82 -17.71
N ASP A 294 2.20 -22.14 -17.14
CA ASP A 294 1.43 -23.35 -17.47
C ASP A 294 0.64 -23.15 -18.77
N TYR A 295 1.12 -23.82 -19.82
CA TYR A 295 0.49 -23.82 -21.13
C TYR A 295 -0.94 -24.36 -21.12
N ASN A 296 -1.26 -25.36 -20.27
CA ASN A 296 -2.59 -25.96 -20.26
C ASN A 296 -3.63 -24.98 -19.71
N LEU A 297 -3.26 -24.21 -18.69
CA LEU A 297 -4.13 -23.15 -18.17
C LEU A 297 -4.37 -22.06 -19.21
N TRP A 298 -3.33 -21.68 -19.95
CA TRP A 298 -3.46 -20.76 -21.06
C TRP A 298 -4.37 -21.31 -22.17
N ASP A 299 -4.16 -22.54 -22.60
CA ASP A 299 -4.97 -23.17 -23.66
C ASP A 299 -6.45 -23.27 -23.25
N ASN A 300 -6.71 -23.63 -21.99
CA ASN A 300 -8.06 -23.66 -21.41
C ASN A 300 -8.73 -22.27 -21.37
N LEU A 301 -7.97 -21.20 -21.14
CA LEU A 301 -8.49 -19.82 -21.21
C LEU A 301 -8.74 -19.40 -22.66
N ARG A 302 -7.77 -19.65 -23.54
CA ARG A 302 -7.85 -19.35 -24.98
C ARG A 302 -9.04 -20.04 -25.63
N SER A 303 -9.32 -21.30 -25.28
CA SER A 303 -10.44 -22.07 -25.82
C SER A 303 -11.80 -21.46 -25.48
N GLN A 304 -11.92 -20.72 -24.36
CA GLN A 304 -13.17 -20.01 -24.02
C GLN A 304 -13.52 -18.94 -25.05
N PHE A 305 -12.52 -18.40 -25.76
CA PHE A 305 -12.69 -17.31 -26.72
C PHE A 305 -12.81 -17.77 -28.17
N ALA A 306 -12.73 -19.08 -28.44
CA ALA A 306 -12.68 -19.65 -29.79
C ALA A 306 -13.89 -19.30 -30.69
N PHE A 307 -15.00 -18.88 -30.09
CA PHE A 307 -16.22 -18.47 -30.81
C PHE A 307 -16.18 -17.03 -31.35
N GLY A 308 -15.13 -16.26 -31.05
CA GLY A 308 -14.94 -14.91 -31.59
C GLY A 308 -14.83 -14.88 -33.11
N ALA A 309 -15.13 -13.71 -33.70
CA ALA A 309 -14.92 -13.50 -35.13
C ALA A 309 -13.42 -13.49 -35.49
N SER A 310 -13.09 -13.88 -36.71
CA SER A 310 -11.73 -13.70 -37.26
C SER A 310 -11.31 -12.24 -37.17
N GLY A 311 -10.03 -12.00 -36.93
CA GLY A 311 -9.54 -10.67 -36.61
C GLY A 311 -9.61 -10.29 -35.13
N SER A 312 -10.06 -11.19 -34.24
CA SER A 312 -10.00 -10.97 -32.79
C SER A 312 -8.55 -11.05 -32.29
N ARG A 313 -8.21 -10.23 -31.30
CA ARG A 313 -6.84 -10.06 -30.80
C ARG A 313 -6.78 -10.10 -29.28
N ILE A 314 -5.70 -10.66 -28.74
CA ILE A 314 -5.36 -10.60 -27.32
C ILE A 314 -4.00 -9.91 -27.19
N ILE A 315 -3.88 -8.90 -26.34
CA ILE A 315 -2.59 -8.33 -25.94
C ILE A 315 -2.21 -8.95 -24.60
N VAL A 316 -0.98 -9.41 -24.48
CA VAL A 316 -0.44 -9.95 -23.24
C VAL A 316 0.75 -9.08 -22.82
N THR A 317 0.78 -8.58 -21.58
CA THR A 317 2.00 -7.97 -21.04
C THR A 317 2.63 -8.91 -20.01
N THR A 318 3.95 -9.09 -20.07
CA THR A 318 4.65 -9.99 -19.14
C THR A 318 6.12 -9.62 -18.98
N ARG A 319 6.75 -10.09 -17.91
CA ARG A 319 8.21 -10.02 -17.71
C ARG A 319 8.93 -11.25 -18.26
N SER A 320 8.22 -12.36 -18.42
CA SER A 320 8.82 -13.63 -18.84
C SER A 320 8.77 -13.77 -20.36
N LYS A 321 9.95 -13.93 -20.96
CA LYS A 321 10.08 -14.28 -22.38
C LYS A 321 9.41 -15.62 -22.69
N ILE A 322 9.44 -16.54 -21.74
CA ILE A 322 8.82 -17.87 -21.85
C ILE A 322 7.31 -17.72 -22.03
N ILE A 323 6.66 -16.93 -21.16
CA ILE A 323 5.21 -16.64 -21.26
C ILE A 323 4.88 -15.97 -22.59
N GLY A 324 5.69 -14.99 -23.01
CA GLY A 324 5.51 -14.32 -24.30
C GLY A 324 5.52 -15.31 -25.46
N SER A 325 6.54 -16.17 -25.53
CA SER A 325 6.68 -17.17 -26.59
C SER A 325 5.58 -18.24 -26.53
N MET A 326 5.19 -18.64 -25.32
CA MET A 326 4.12 -19.60 -25.07
C MET A 326 2.77 -19.09 -25.56
N MET A 327 2.44 -17.83 -25.29
CA MET A 327 1.13 -17.24 -25.61
C MET A 327 1.06 -16.65 -27.02
N GLY A 328 2.15 -16.07 -27.52
CA GLY A 328 2.22 -15.38 -28.82
C GLY A 328 2.03 -16.28 -30.03
N GLY A 329 2.38 -17.57 -29.91
CA GLY A 329 2.27 -18.53 -31.00
C GLY A 329 3.12 -18.12 -32.20
N ILE A 330 2.46 -17.61 -33.26
CA ILE A 330 3.10 -17.18 -34.51
C ILE A 330 3.70 -15.77 -34.39
N ILE A 331 3.11 -14.91 -33.56
CA ILE A 331 3.62 -13.54 -33.38
C ILE A 331 4.80 -13.58 -32.39
N PRO A 332 5.99 -13.11 -32.79
CA PRO A 332 7.14 -13.08 -31.91
C PRO A 332 6.96 -12.07 -30.77
N ASN A 333 7.74 -12.25 -29.71
CA ASN A 333 7.79 -11.32 -28.58
C ASN A 333 8.15 -9.91 -29.06
N LEU A 334 7.30 -8.93 -28.73
CA LEU A 334 7.68 -7.54 -28.78
C LEU A 334 8.45 -7.22 -27.50
N GLU A 335 9.77 -7.34 -27.59
CA GLU A 335 10.67 -7.05 -26.48
C GLU A 335 10.85 -5.55 -26.30
N LEU A 336 10.35 -5.02 -25.20
CA LEU A 336 10.41 -3.61 -24.88
C LEU A 336 11.81 -3.22 -24.37
N GLY A 337 12.50 -2.42 -25.15
CA GLY A 337 13.77 -1.81 -24.79
C GLY A 337 13.61 -0.64 -23.81
N THR A 338 14.74 -0.22 -23.24
CA THR A 338 14.87 1.04 -22.49
C THR A 338 14.61 2.23 -23.43
N ILE A 339 14.08 3.32 -22.88
CA ILE A 339 13.90 4.55 -23.67
C ILE A 339 15.26 5.21 -23.91
N SER A 340 15.37 6.05 -24.94
CA SER A 340 16.62 6.73 -25.29
C SER A 340 17.07 7.69 -24.18
N ASP A 341 18.34 8.08 -24.17
CA ASP A 341 18.85 9.08 -23.20
C ASP A 341 18.12 10.42 -23.33
N GLU A 342 17.76 10.81 -24.56
CA GLU A 342 17.02 12.03 -24.84
C GLU A 342 15.58 11.95 -24.31
N ASP A 343 14.86 10.86 -24.60
CA ASP A 343 13.52 10.62 -24.06
C ASP A 343 13.55 10.50 -22.53
N SER A 344 14.59 9.87 -21.98
CA SER A 344 14.82 9.75 -20.54
C SER A 344 14.99 11.12 -19.90
N TRP A 345 15.75 12.00 -20.54
CA TRP A 345 15.96 13.36 -20.09
C TRP A 345 14.66 14.17 -20.14
N GLN A 346 13.90 14.09 -21.23
CA GLN A 346 12.62 14.79 -21.35
C GLN A 346 11.60 14.32 -20.30
N LEU A 347 11.50 13.00 -20.11
CA LEU A 347 10.68 12.42 -19.06
C LEU A 347 11.13 12.90 -17.68
N PHE A 348 12.42 12.84 -17.37
CA PHE A 348 12.95 13.33 -16.09
C PHE A 348 12.63 14.80 -15.87
N ALA A 349 12.93 15.63 -16.87
CA ALA A 349 12.84 17.07 -16.76
C ALA A 349 11.40 17.51 -16.48
N LYS A 350 10.44 16.83 -17.11
CA LYS A 350 9.01 17.03 -16.85
C LYS A 350 8.64 16.86 -15.38
N TYR A 351 9.21 15.91 -14.65
CA TYR A 351 8.89 15.68 -13.24
C TYR A 351 9.76 16.54 -12.31
N ALA A 352 11.05 16.70 -12.62
CA ALA A 352 12.01 17.38 -11.75
C ALA A 352 11.89 18.90 -11.73
N PHE A 353 11.58 19.53 -12.88
CA PHE A 353 11.66 21.00 -13.02
C PHE A 353 10.32 21.74 -12.89
N GLN A 354 9.23 21.05 -12.53
CA GLN A 354 7.89 21.68 -12.43
C GLN A 354 7.84 22.88 -11.49
N LYS A 355 8.70 22.88 -10.45
CA LYS A 355 8.72 23.87 -9.37
C LYS A 355 9.95 24.80 -9.41
N ILE A 356 10.86 24.62 -10.38
CA ILE A 356 12.10 25.41 -10.44
C ILE A 356 11.81 26.75 -11.10
N ILE A 357 11.82 27.81 -10.30
CA ILE A 357 11.47 29.18 -10.71
C ILE A 357 12.70 29.95 -11.22
N ASP A 358 13.90 29.61 -10.75
CA ASP A 358 15.14 30.32 -11.09
C ASP A 358 15.84 29.71 -12.31
N ARG A 359 15.86 30.47 -13.41
CA ARG A 359 16.51 30.06 -14.68
C ARG A 359 18.03 30.20 -14.65
N SER A 360 18.60 30.96 -13.73
CA SER A 360 20.05 31.24 -13.68
C SER A 360 20.87 30.05 -13.17
N ALA A 361 20.30 29.23 -12.28
CA ALA A 361 20.91 28.00 -11.78
C ALA A 361 20.56 26.76 -12.61
N LEU A 362 19.65 26.88 -13.60
CA LEU A 362 19.07 25.75 -14.33
C LEU A 362 20.14 24.85 -14.96
N GLN A 363 21.23 25.43 -15.49
CA GLN A 363 22.29 24.68 -16.15
C GLN A 363 22.98 23.67 -15.21
N GLU A 364 23.32 24.04 -13.97
CA GLU A 364 23.98 23.13 -13.02
C GLU A 364 23.06 21.97 -12.63
N PHE A 365 21.77 22.27 -12.45
CA PHE A 365 20.74 21.25 -12.21
C PHE A 365 20.54 20.34 -13.41
N GLU A 366 20.60 20.87 -14.64
CA GLU A 366 20.50 20.06 -15.85
C GLU A 366 21.69 19.10 -16.00
N GLU A 367 22.91 19.59 -15.78
CA GLU A 367 24.13 18.77 -15.87
C GLU A 367 24.13 17.65 -14.82
N THR A 368 23.75 17.95 -13.58
CA THR A 368 23.63 16.97 -12.51
C THR A 368 22.46 16.01 -12.75
N GLY A 369 21.32 16.54 -13.22
CA GLY A 369 20.14 15.78 -13.59
C GLY A 369 20.44 14.74 -14.67
N LYS A 370 21.15 15.12 -15.74
CA LYS A 370 21.56 14.19 -16.81
C LYS A 370 22.42 13.04 -16.27
N LYS A 371 23.33 13.32 -15.33
CA LYS A 371 24.13 12.27 -14.67
C LYS A 371 23.26 11.31 -13.84
N ILE A 372 22.25 11.84 -13.13
CA ILE A 372 21.29 11.03 -12.36
C ILE A 372 20.42 10.18 -13.30
N VAL A 373 19.94 10.75 -14.40
CA VAL A 373 19.18 10.03 -15.44
C VAL A 373 20.00 8.90 -16.05
N GLY A 374 21.29 9.14 -16.32
CA GLY A 374 22.22 8.10 -16.78
C GLY A 374 22.27 6.91 -15.82
N LYS A 375 22.20 7.12 -14.50
CA LYS A 375 22.15 6.02 -13.52
C LYS A 375 20.82 5.25 -13.50
N CYS A 376 19.76 5.79 -14.10
CA CYS A 376 18.47 5.11 -14.22
C CYS A 376 18.41 4.12 -15.38
N ASN A 377 19.41 4.08 -16.25
CA ASN A 377 19.52 3.16 -17.40
C ASN A 377 18.25 3.11 -18.27
N GLY A 378 17.62 4.26 -18.53
CA GLY A 378 16.45 4.36 -19.42
C GLY A 378 15.20 3.62 -18.92
N LEU A 379 15.07 3.37 -17.60
CA LEU A 379 13.86 2.80 -16.98
C LEU A 379 12.86 3.92 -16.59
N PRO A 380 11.69 4.02 -17.24
CA PRO A 380 10.73 5.09 -16.97
C PRO A 380 10.31 5.22 -15.51
N LEU A 381 10.06 4.11 -14.80
CA LEU A 381 9.67 4.15 -13.39
C LEU A 381 10.78 4.75 -12.51
N ALA A 382 12.04 4.36 -12.72
CA ALA A 382 13.18 4.89 -11.97
C ALA A 382 13.35 6.40 -12.21
N ILE A 383 13.22 6.82 -13.48
CA ILE A 383 13.30 8.21 -13.91
C ILE A 383 12.21 9.05 -13.25
N LYS A 384 10.95 8.61 -13.33
CA LYS A 384 9.81 9.30 -12.71
C LYS A 384 9.98 9.45 -11.20
N SER A 385 10.39 8.39 -10.52
CA SER A 385 10.57 8.42 -9.06
C SER A 385 11.66 9.38 -8.61
N LEU A 386 12.80 9.45 -9.31
CA LEU A 386 13.85 10.43 -8.99
C LEU A 386 13.49 11.84 -9.42
N GLY A 387 12.83 12.01 -10.56
CA GLY A 387 12.29 13.32 -10.96
C GLY A 387 11.33 13.87 -9.91
N GLY A 388 10.40 13.05 -9.42
CA GLY A 388 9.47 13.43 -8.34
C GLY A 388 10.16 13.74 -7.01
N LEU A 389 11.20 12.97 -6.63
CA LEU A 389 12.03 13.29 -5.46
C LEU A 389 12.70 14.67 -5.61
N LEU A 390 13.37 14.89 -6.73
CA LEU A 390 14.20 16.06 -6.98
C LEU A 390 13.38 17.33 -7.22
N CYS A 391 12.11 17.20 -7.62
CA CYS A 391 11.14 18.30 -7.66
C CYS A 391 10.94 19.01 -6.31
N SER A 392 11.23 18.32 -5.19
CA SER A 392 11.18 18.90 -3.85
C SER A 392 12.51 19.49 -3.35
N LYS A 393 13.56 19.46 -4.18
CA LYS A 393 14.95 19.79 -3.83
C LYS A 393 15.42 21.03 -4.57
N ASN A 394 15.53 22.14 -3.84
CA ASN A 394 15.83 23.46 -4.40
C ASN A 394 17.33 23.79 -4.43
N HIS A 395 18.19 22.94 -3.86
CA HIS A 395 19.62 23.19 -3.80
C HIS A 395 20.41 22.09 -4.51
N ILE A 396 21.42 22.49 -5.29
CA ILE A 396 22.22 21.59 -6.12
C ILE A 396 22.98 20.54 -5.29
N HIS A 397 23.47 20.89 -4.10
CA HIS A 397 24.16 19.94 -3.22
C HIS A 397 23.29 18.74 -2.83
N GLU A 398 21.96 18.92 -2.74
CA GLU A 398 21.03 17.82 -2.44
C GLU A 398 20.93 16.85 -3.63
N TRP A 399 21.05 17.35 -4.86
CA TRP A 399 21.12 16.53 -6.07
C TRP A 399 22.46 15.79 -6.17
N GLU A 400 23.56 16.46 -5.82
CA GLU A 400 24.89 15.85 -5.77
C GLU A 400 24.99 14.74 -4.72
N GLU A 401 24.35 14.90 -3.55
CA GLU A 401 24.27 13.87 -2.52
C GLU A 401 23.55 12.62 -3.06
N ILE A 402 22.43 12.81 -3.76
CA ILE A 402 21.68 11.72 -4.40
C ILE A 402 22.52 11.06 -5.51
N LEU A 403 23.20 11.86 -6.35
CA LEU A 403 24.07 11.36 -7.40
C LEU A 403 25.20 10.51 -6.83
N ASN A 404 25.82 10.92 -5.72
CA ASN A 404 26.99 10.25 -5.14
C ASN A 404 26.65 9.17 -4.10
N SER A 405 25.36 8.89 -3.88
CA SER A 405 24.90 7.92 -2.89
C SER A 405 25.44 6.49 -3.15
N ASP A 406 25.90 5.83 -2.08
CA ASP A 406 26.32 4.41 -2.15
C ASP A 406 25.17 3.45 -2.48
N THR A 407 23.92 3.92 -2.40
CA THR A 407 22.73 3.16 -2.78
C THR A 407 22.81 2.65 -4.23
N TRP A 408 23.47 3.40 -5.11
CA TRP A 408 23.66 2.99 -6.51
C TRP A 408 24.47 1.71 -6.69
N LYS A 409 25.24 1.30 -5.67
CA LYS A 409 26.06 0.07 -5.68
C LYS A 409 25.29 -1.15 -5.17
N LEU A 410 24.09 -0.97 -4.62
CA LEU A 410 23.29 -2.04 -4.03
C LEU A 410 22.58 -2.84 -5.13
N GLN A 411 23.18 -3.96 -5.54
CA GLN A 411 22.62 -4.88 -6.54
C GLN A 411 21.84 -6.05 -5.92
N GLN A 412 21.77 -6.13 -4.59
CA GLN A 412 21.38 -7.37 -3.87
C GLN A 412 19.90 -7.48 -3.50
N CYS A 413 19.06 -6.49 -3.82
CA CYS A 413 17.63 -6.54 -3.54
C CYS A 413 16.86 -6.35 -4.85
N ASN A 414 15.76 -7.08 -5.06
CA ASN A 414 14.82 -6.89 -6.19
C ASN A 414 14.15 -5.48 -6.23
N ILE A 415 14.63 -4.55 -5.42
CA ILE A 415 14.19 -3.17 -5.29
C ILE A 415 15.11 -2.31 -6.14
N LEU A 416 14.54 -1.52 -7.05
CA LEU A 416 15.31 -0.57 -7.83
C LEU A 416 15.97 0.47 -6.91
N PRO A 417 17.30 0.73 -7.03
CA PRO A 417 18.00 1.74 -6.23
C PRO A 417 17.32 3.12 -6.25
N ALA A 418 16.77 3.51 -7.40
CA ALA A 418 16.01 4.74 -7.57
C ALA A 418 14.74 4.80 -6.69
N LEU A 419 14.02 3.69 -6.55
CA LEU A 419 12.84 3.60 -5.68
C LEU A 419 13.25 3.68 -4.20
N TRP A 420 14.34 3.00 -3.82
CA TRP A 420 14.91 3.09 -2.47
C TRP A 420 15.32 4.53 -2.12
N LEU A 421 15.98 5.24 -3.04
CA LEU A 421 16.33 6.65 -2.87
C LEU A 421 15.07 7.52 -2.69
N SER A 422 14.06 7.35 -3.54
CA SER A 422 12.80 8.09 -3.42
C SER A 422 12.13 7.89 -2.05
N TYR A 423 12.18 6.66 -1.51
CA TYR A 423 11.68 6.34 -0.17
C TYR A 423 12.56 6.91 0.94
N ASN A 424 13.88 6.75 0.88
CA ASN A 424 14.79 7.17 1.94
C ASN A 424 14.71 8.66 2.25
N TYR A 425 14.53 9.47 1.20
CA TYR A 425 14.38 10.91 1.30
C TYR A 425 12.92 11.35 1.56
N LEU A 426 12.00 10.44 1.88
CA LEU A 426 10.68 10.81 2.40
C LEU A 426 10.83 11.41 3.81
N PRO A 427 10.05 12.44 4.15
CA PRO A 427 9.78 12.76 5.55
C PRO A 427 9.27 11.52 6.29
N ALA A 428 9.73 11.30 7.52
CA ALA A 428 9.46 10.03 8.19
C ALA A 428 7.95 9.80 8.50
N HIS A 429 7.13 10.85 8.64
CA HIS A 429 5.66 10.68 8.74
C HIS A 429 5.04 10.07 7.47
N LEU A 430 5.60 10.36 6.29
CA LEU A 430 5.16 9.74 5.03
C LEU A 430 5.68 8.32 4.87
N LYS A 431 6.81 7.96 5.50
CA LYS A 431 7.36 6.59 5.45
C LYS A 431 6.42 5.57 6.09
N TRP A 432 5.76 5.93 7.19
CA TRP A 432 4.75 5.09 7.84
C TRP A 432 3.49 4.93 6.98
N CYS A 433 2.98 6.03 6.44
CA CYS A 433 1.84 6.02 5.52
C CYS A 433 2.13 5.13 4.29
N PHE A 434 3.34 5.24 3.73
CA PHE A 434 3.80 4.41 2.62
C PHE A 434 3.95 2.93 3.01
N ALA A 435 4.59 2.62 4.13
CA ALA A 435 4.74 1.25 4.61
C ALA A 435 3.39 0.57 4.86
N TYR A 436 2.43 1.32 5.43
CA TYR A 436 1.05 0.86 5.66
C TYR A 436 0.37 0.43 4.36
N CYS A 437 0.67 1.06 3.22
CA CYS A 437 0.07 0.68 1.93
C CYS A 437 0.39 -0.75 1.48
N SER A 438 1.37 -1.43 2.10
CA SER A 438 1.66 -2.85 1.82
C SER A 438 0.53 -3.81 2.21
N VAL A 439 -0.46 -3.36 3.00
CA VAL A 439 -1.68 -4.14 3.30
C VAL A 439 -2.55 -4.36 2.06
N PHE A 440 -2.40 -3.54 1.01
CA PHE A 440 -3.10 -3.72 -0.25
C PHE A 440 -2.33 -4.64 -1.20
N PRO A 441 -3.02 -5.49 -1.98
CA PRO A 441 -2.39 -6.33 -2.99
C PRO A 441 -1.77 -5.50 -4.11
N LYS A 442 -0.92 -6.16 -4.90
CA LYS A 442 -0.39 -5.58 -6.14
C LYS A 442 -1.57 -5.22 -7.04
N ASP A 443 -1.48 -4.05 -7.69
CA ASP A 443 -2.50 -3.52 -8.61
C ASP A 443 -3.90 -3.30 -8.02
N PHE A 444 -4.02 -3.30 -6.68
CA PHE A 444 -5.26 -3.01 -6.00
C PHE A 444 -5.77 -1.60 -6.32
N LYS A 445 -7.07 -1.49 -6.60
CA LYS A 445 -7.75 -0.20 -6.83
C LYS A 445 -7.95 0.50 -5.49
N ILE A 446 -7.07 1.43 -5.19
CA ILE A 446 -7.10 2.24 -3.96
C ILE A 446 -8.02 3.44 -4.19
N GLU A 447 -9.07 3.55 -3.38
CA GLU A 447 -9.83 4.78 -3.22
C GLU A 447 -9.07 5.72 -2.27
N LYS A 448 -8.72 6.93 -2.73
CA LYS A 448 -7.90 7.89 -1.98
C LYS A 448 -8.49 8.17 -0.60
N GLU A 449 -9.79 8.45 -0.57
CA GLU A 449 -10.52 8.80 0.65
C GLU A 449 -10.50 7.64 1.65
N ARG A 450 -10.62 6.40 1.18
CA ARG A 450 -10.53 5.21 2.03
C ARG A 450 -9.15 5.08 2.65
N LEU A 451 -8.08 5.29 1.87
CA LEU A 451 -6.72 5.21 2.38
C LEU A 451 -6.45 6.28 3.45
N ILE A 452 -6.93 7.50 3.23
CA ILE A 452 -6.81 8.59 4.21
C ILE A 452 -7.51 8.21 5.51
N LEU A 453 -8.71 7.64 5.47
CA LEU A 453 -9.41 7.19 6.68
C LEU A 453 -8.66 6.09 7.44
N LEU A 454 -8.01 5.17 6.72
CA LEU A 454 -7.17 4.13 7.35
C LEU A 454 -5.96 4.77 8.05
N TRP A 455 -5.30 5.74 7.42
CA TRP A 455 -4.21 6.49 8.04
C TRP A 455 -4.65 7.29 9.26
N MET A 456 -5.87 7.87 9.22
CA MET A 456 -6.46 8.56 10.37
C MET A 456 -6.66 7.62 11.55
N ALA A 457 -7.24 6.45 11.30
CA ALA A 457 -7.57 5.48 12.36
C ALA A 457 -6.35 4.80 12.98
N GLU A 458 -5.27 4.66 12.20
CA GLU A 458 -3.99 4.20 12.71
C GLU A 458 -3.14 5.33 13.33
N ASP A 459 -3.68 6.56 13.40
CA ASP A 459 -3.04 7.76 13.96
C ASP A 459 -1.69 8.09 13.31
N LEU A 460 -1.60 7.82 12.00
CA LEU A 460 -0.43 8.09 11.15
C LEU A 460 -0.36 9.56 10.70
N LEU A 461 -1.44 10.33 10.88
CA LEU A 461 -1.54 11.73 10.48
C LEU A 461 -1.22 12.65 11.66
N GLN A 462 -0.15 13.44 11.54
CA GLN A 462 0.27 14.36 12.60
C GLN A 462 -0.61 15.62 12.62
N PRO A 463 -1.30 15.95 13.74
CA PRO A 463 -2.14 17.13 13.83
C PRO A 463 -1.37 18.44 13.56
N GLN A 464 -1.94 19.34 12.76
CA GLN A 464 -1.38 20.66 12.47
C GLN A 464 -2.38 21.75 12.85
N GLN A 465 -1.88 22.88 13.36
CA GLN A 465 -2.74 24.03 13.68
C GLN A 465 -3.47 24.49 12.41
N ASN A 466 -4.80 24.63 12.51
CA ASN A 466 -5.70 25.11 11.44
C ASN A 466 -5.92 24.17 10.24
N MET A 467 -5.67 22.86 10.38
CA MET A 467 -6.03 21.85 9.37
C MET A 467 -6.78 20.68 10.00
N THR A 468 -7.76 20.16 9.28
CA THR A 468 -8.43 18.89 9.61
C THR A 468 -7.51 17.70 9.30
N LEU A 469 -7.76 16.55 9.91
CA LEU A 469 -6.97 15.34 9.64
C LEU A 469 -7.14 14.87 8.19
N GLU A 470 -8.32 15.08 7.60
CA GLU A 470 -8.61 14.78 6.21
C GLU A 470 -7.77 15.65 5.26
N GLU A 471 -7.65 16.95 5.52
CA GLU A 471 -6.79 17.86 4.74
C GLU A 471 -5.30 17.48 4.87
N ILE A 472 -4.87 17.08 6.08
CA ILE A 472 -3.51 16.59 6.32
C ILE A 472 -3.27 15.29 5.55
N GLY A 473 -4.24 14.37 5.57
CA GLY A 473 -4.20 13.12 4.83
C GLY A 473 -4.14 13.32 3.33
N GLU A 474 -4.91 14.28 2.80
CA GLU A 474 -4.85 14.65 1.38
C GLU A 474 -3.48 15.22 1.01
N LYS A 475 -2.90 16.09 1.86
CA LYS A 475 -1.53 16.58 1.67
C LYS A 475 -0.53 15.42 1.63
N TYR A 476 -0.60 14.49 2.59
CA TYR A 476 0.30 13.33 2.65
C TYR A 476 0.17 12.43 1.42
N PHE A 477 -1.06 12.17 0.99
CA PHE A 477 -1.33 11.40 -0.22
C PHE A 477 -0.74 12.08 -1.45
N ASN A 478 -0.96 13.38 -1.62
CA ASN A 478 -0.45 14.15 -2.74
C ASN A 478 1.09 14.21 -2.74
N ASP A 479 1.72 14.35 -1.58
CA ASP A 479 3.17 14.32 -1.45
C ASP A 479 3.75 12.95 -1.88
N LEU A 480 3.10 11.84 -1.51
CA LEU A 480 3.48 10.49 -1.98
C LEU A 480 3.25 10.30 -3.48
N ALA A 481 2.10 10.76 -3.99
CA ALA A 481 1.75 10.68 -5.41
C ALA A 481 2.68 11.54 -6.28
N SER A 482 3.14 12.70 -5.79
CA SER A 482 4.12 13.55 -6.48
C SER A 482 5.48 12.86 -6.69
N ARG A 483 5.79 11.82 -5.91
CA ARG A 483 6.97 10.96 -6.08
C ARG A 483 6.72 9.73 -6.94
N SER A 484 5.57 9.69 -7.61
CA SER A 484 5.12 8.58 -8.46
C SER A 484 4.96 7.25 -7.73
N PHE A 485 4.69 7.26 -6.42
CA PHE A 485 4.35 6.03 -5.68
C PHE A 485 2.92 5.55 -5.94
N PHE A 486 2.05 6.47 -6.36
CA PHE A 486 0.70 6.16 -6.81
C PHE A 486 0.54 6.55 -8.27
N HIS A 487 -0.06 5.65 -9.05
CA HIS A 487 -0.49 5.92 -10.42
C HIS A 487 -1.97 6.26 -10.42
N HIS A 488 -2.33 7.38 -11.05
CA HIS A 488 -3.70 7.88 -11.12
C HIS A 488 -4.37 7.41 -12.41
N HIS A 489 -5.51 6.73 -12.28
CA HIS A 489 -6.29 6.25 -13.42
C HIS A 489 -7.41 7.22 -13.77
N LYS A 490 -7.76 7.32 -15.06
CA LYS A 490 -8.86 8.14 -15.59
C LYS A 490 -10.21 7.91 -14.89
N CYS A 491 -10.42 6.72 -14.33
CA CYS A 491 -11.64 6.35 -13.61
C CYS A 491 -11.69 6.85 -12.15
N GLY A 492 -10.72 7.68 -11.72
CA GLY A 492 -10.71 8.32 -10.40
C GLY A 492 -10.23 7.43 -9.25
N TYR A 493 -9.54 6.32 -9.55
CA TYR A 493 -8.89 5.47 -8.55
C TYR A 493 -7.37 5.46 -8.75
N PHE A 494 -6.66 5.00 -7.73
CA PHE A 494 -5.20 4.92 -7.73
C PHE A 494 -4.73 3.47 -7.64
N THR A 495 -3.56 3.18 -8.18
CA THR A 495 -2.87 1.91 -7.96
C THR A 495 -1.41 2.16 -7.56
N MET A 496 -0.81 1.19 -6.89
CA MET A 496 0.62 1.16 -6.62
C MET A 496 1.27 0.17 -7.57
N HIS A 497 2.27 0.61 -8.33
CA HIS A 497 3.03 -0.29 -9.23
C HIS A 497 3.65 -1.42 -8.40
N ASP A 498 3.70 -2.64 -8.93
CA ASP A 498 4.17 -3.82 -8.20
C ASP A 498 5.56 -3.65 -7.54
N LEU A 499 6.55 -3.03 -8.20
CA LEU A 499 7.87 -2.74 -7.64
C LEU A 499 7.82 -1.72 -6.48
N VAL A 500 6.85 -0.80 -6.51
CA VAL A 500 6.61 0.12 -5.40
C VAL A 500 5.91 -0.61 -4.25
N ASN A 501 4.99 -1.53 -4.55
CA ASN A 501 4.38 -2.41 -3.55
C ASN A 501 5.40 -3.36 -2.92
N ASP A 502 6.35 -3.88 -3.69
CA ASP A 502 7.48 -4.70 -3.21
C ASP A 502 8.37 -3.88 -2.27
N LEU A 503 8.63 -2.61 -2.60
CA LEU A 503 9.32 -1.70 -1.70
C LEU A 503 8.51 -1.45 -0.42
N ALA A 504 7.20 -1.16 -0.51
CA ALA A 504 6.34 -0.98 0.65
C ALA A 504 6.34 -2.21 1.55
N THR A 505 6.28 -3.40 0.95
CA THR A 505 6.34 -4.71 1.62
C THR A 505 7.70 -4.96 2.27
N PHE A 506 8.78 -4.55 1.61
CA PHE A 506 10.13 -4.66 2.17
C PHE A 506 10.30 -3.77 3.41
N VAL A 507 9.79 -2.53 3.40
CA VAL A 507 9.95 -1.59 4.52
C VAL A 507 8.96 -1.84 5.66
N SER A 508 7.79 -2.40 5.36
CA SER A 508 6.77 -2.77 6.35
C SER A 508 7.07 -4.08 7.08
N ARG A 509 7.93 -4.93 6.49
CA ARG A 509 8.51 -6.12 7.13
C ARG A 509 7.42 -7.07 7.61
N GLU A 510 7.50 -7.50 8.86
CA GLU A 510 6.53 -8.40 9.50
C GLU A 510 5.36 -7.67 10.18
N PHE A 511 5.37 -6.33 10.19
CA PHE A 511 4.33 -5.52 10.85
C PHE A 511 3.06 -5.39 10.00
N CYS A 512 3.21 -5.39 8.68
CA CYS A 512 2.09 -5.47 7.74
C CYS A 512 2.11 -6.83 7.04
N LEU A 513 1.04 -7.58 7.21
CA LEU A 513 0.87 -8.89 6.61
C LEU A 513 -0.33 -8.87 5.68
N ARG A 514 -0.12 -9.42 4.50
CA ARG A 514 -1.17 -9.67 3.53
C ARG A 514 -1.24 -11.19 3.38
N LEU A 515 -2.42 -11.74 3.68
CA LEU A 515 -2.77 -13.12 3.42
C LEU A 515 -3.56 -13.13 2.12
N ASP A 516 -2.82 -13.15 1.02
CA ASP A 516 -3.33 -13.48 -0.30
C ASP A 516 -2.89 -14.89 -0.68
N ASP A 517 -3.52 -15.44 -1.71
CA ASP A 517 -3.17 -16.75 -2.22
C ASP A 517 -1.72 -16.78 -2.78
N ASP A 518 -1.18 -15.61 -3.12
CA ASP A 518 0.14 -15.38 -3.72
C ASP A 518 1.31 -15.39 -2.70
N CYS A 519 1.06 -15.15 -1.41
CA CYS A 519 2.10 -14.98 -0.39
C CYS A 519 1.71 -15.66 0.93
N PRO A 520 2.00 -16.96 1.11
CA PRO A 520 1.80 -17.65 2.38
C PRO A 520 2.90 -17.27 3.39
N LYS A 521 3.02 -15.98 3.68
CA LYS A 521 3.94 -15.48 4.69
C LYS A 521 3.63 -16.12 6.03
N VAL A 522 4.70 -16.38 6.79
CA VAL A 522 4.56 -16.87 8.16
C VAL A 522 3.91 -15.77 8.98
N LEU A 523 2.78 -16.10 9.57
CA LEU A 523 2.10 -15.27 10.54
C LEU A 523 3.02 -15.08 11.75
N THR A 524 3.40 -13.84 12.04
CA THR A 524 4.34 -13.52 13.14
C THR A 524 3.60 -12.82 14.28
N GLU A 525 4.13 -12.95 15.50
CA GLU A 525 3.53 -12.30 16.67
C GLU A 525 3.65 -10.77 16.63
N LYS A 526 4.51 -10.22 15.76
CA LYS A 526 4.74 -8.78 15.61
C LYS A 526 3.80 -8.10 14.63
N THR A 527 3.06 -8.85 13.82
CA THR A 527 2.14 -8.26 12.83
C THR A 527 1.07 -7.42 13.52
N ARG A 528 0.97 -6.17 13.08
CA ARG A 528 0.02 -5.15 13.56
C ARG A 528 -1.10 -4.90 12.56
N HIS A 529 -0.83 -5.06 11.27
CA HIS A 529 -1.80 -4.80 10.23
C HIS A 529 -1.97 -6.05 9.37
N LEU A 530 -3.15 -6.63 9.40
CA LEU A 530 -3.47 -7.84 8.65
C LEU A 530 -4.54 -7.54 7.60
N SER A 531 -4.28 -8.02 6.40
CA SER A 531 -5.18 -7.90 5.27
C SER A 531 -5.45 -9.28 4.70
N TYR A 532 -6.69 -9.72 4.75
CA TYR A 532 -7.14 -11.03 4.31
C TYR A 532 -7.83 -10.94 2.94
N MET A 533 -7.26 -11.67 1.99
CA MET A 533 -7.52 -11.53 0.57
C MET A 533 -7.77 -12.88 -0.14
N THR A 534 -7.85 -14.00 0.58
CA THR A 534 -7.94 -15.34 -0.02
C THR A 534 -9.37 -15.89 -0.09
N PHE A 535 -9.64 -16.64 -1.17
CA PHE A 535 -10.86 -17.44 -1.35
C PHE A 535 -10.73 -18.89 -0.87
N LYS A 536 -9.53 -19.32 -0.45
CA LYS A 536 -9.25 -20.72 -0.13
C LYS A 536 -9.65 -21.09 1.29
N SER A 537 -10.29 -22.25 1.42
CA SER A 537 -10.80 -22.77 2.69
C SER A 537 -9.68 -23.18 3.67
N HIS A 538 -8.47 -23.49 3.19
CA HIS A 538 -7.37 -23.95 4.06
C HIS A 538 -6.74 -22.83 4.90
N ASP A 539 -6.72 -21.60 4.39
CA ASP A 539 -6.18 -20.44 5.13
C ASP A 539 -7.14 -19.94 6.22
N THR A 540 -8.41 -20.33 6.17
CA THR A 540 -9.39 -19.96 7.20
C THR A 540 -9.02 -20.51 8.57
N LYS A 541 -8.59 -21.79 8.66
CA LYS A 541 -8.13 -22.39 9.93
C LYS A 541 -6.89 -21.68 10.46
N ARG A 542 -5.90 -21.46 9.60
CA ARG A 542 -4.64 -20.80 9.94
C ARG A 542 -4.88 -19.36 10.43
N LEU A 543 -5.78 -18.64 9.77
CA LEU A 543 -6.24 -17.33 10.19
C LEU A 543 -6.90 -17.39 11.57
N THR A 544 -7.85 -18.31 11.79
CA THR A 544 -8.56 -18.40 13.09
C THR A 544 -7.62 -18.75 14.24
N GLU A 545 -6.70 -19.70 14.05
CA GLU A 545 -5.67 -20.02 15.05
C GLU A 545 -4.79 -18.81 15.34
N TYR A 546 -4.41 -18.07 14.32
CA TYR A 546 -3.59 -16.89 14.47
C TYR A 546 -4.31 -15.76 15.19
N LEU A 547 -5.54 -15.43 14.79
CA LEU A 547 -6.34 -14.40 15.44
C LEU A 547 -6.68 -14.75 16.89
N SER A 548 -6.73 -16.04 17.25
CA SER A 548 -6.88 -16.48 18.64
C SER A 548 -5.63 -16.22 19.50
N LYS A 549 -4.44 -16.19 18.87
CA LYS A 549 -3.14 -16.03 19.55
C LYS A 549 -2.66 -14.57 19.54
N ASN A 550 -2.83 -13.88 18.42
CA ASN A 550 -2.37 -12.50 18.25
C ASN A 550 -3.34 -11.53 18.94
N LYS A 551 -2.84 -10.84 19.97
CA LYS A 551 -3.59 -9.84 20.75
C LYS A 551 -3.19 -8.40 20.44
N VAL A 552 -2.25 -8.22 19.53
CA VAL A 552 -1.57 -6.96 19.25
C VAL A 552 -1.92 -6.37 17.88
N LEU A 553 -2.84 -7.03 17.18
CA LEU A 553 -3.34 -6.60 15.89
C LEU A 553 -4.11 -5.28 16.01
N ARG A 554 -3.77 -4.31 15.16
CA ARG A 554 -4.39 -2.99 15.02
C ARG A 554 -5.32 -2.89 13.83
N THR A 555 -4.92 -3.42 12.68
CA THR A 555 -5.78 -3.44 11.49
C THR A 555 -6.14 -4.88 11.13
N LEU A 556 -7.44 -5.12 10.88
CA LEU A 556 -7.92 -6.33 10.23
C LEU A 556 -8.83 -5.95 9.05
N LEU A 557 -8.34 -6.18 7.83
CA LEU A 557 -9.08 -5.90 6.59
C LEU A 557 -9.52 -7.21 5.94
N PHE A 558 -10.79 -7.30 5.59
CA PHE A 558 -11.31 -8.32 4.70
C PHE A 558 -11.79 -7.61 3.44
N GLU A 559 -11.06 -7.73 2.33
CA GLU A 559 -11.47 -7.10 1.06
C GLU A 559 -12.41 -8.00 0.25
N TYR A 560 -12.39 -9.31 0.48
CA TYR A 560 -13.34 -10.26 -0.11
C TYR A 560 -14.24 -10.89 0.96
N LEU A 561 -14.98 -11.94 0.58
CA LEU A 561 -15.94 -12.61 1.45
C LEU A 561 -15.29 -13.15 2.72
N MET A 562 -15.83 -12.69 3.84
CA MET A 562 -15.55 -13.22 5.17
C MET A 562 -15.82 -14.74 5.24
N PRO A 563 -14.87 -15.56 5.73
CA PRO A 563 -15.13 -16.97 5.96
C PRO A 563 -16.28 -17.19 6.96
N GLU A 564 -17.21 -18.09 6.67
CA GLU A 564 -18.37 -18.39 7.54
C GLU A 564 -17.95 -18.84 8.96
N GLN A 565 -16.82 -19.53 9.07
CA GLN A 565 -16.26 -19.95 10.37
C GLN A 565 -15.82 -18.75 11.22
N PHE A 566 -15.36 -17.67 10.57
CA PHE A 566 -14.97 -16.46 11.27
C PHE A 566 -16.20 -15.66 11.71
N SER A 567 -17.23 -15.55 10.85
CA SER A 567 -18.46 -14.82 11.20
C SER A 567 -19.17 -15.43 12.42
N ALA A 568 -19.16 -16.76 12.56
CA ALA A 568 -19.73 -17.45 13.71
C ALA A 568 -19.05 -17.11 15.05
N ASN A 569 -17.73 -16.87 15.04
CA ASN A 569 -16.91 -16.68 16.24
C ASN A 569 -16.33 -15.27 16.38
N LEU A 570 -16.78 -14.32 15.54
CA LEU A 570 -16.26 -12.95 15.44
C LEU A 570 -16.14 -12.28 16.82
N GLU A 571 -17.19 -12.37 17.63
CA GLU A 571 -17.24 -11.77 18.97
C GLU A 571 -16.15 -12.32 19.90
N GLN A 572 -15.88 -13.63 19.83
CA GLN A 572 -14.85 -14.27 20.65
C GLN A 572 -13.45 -13.80 20.27
N TYR A 573 -13.18 -13.66 18.97
CA TYR A 573 -11.90 -13.16 18.48
C TYR A 573 -11.70 -11.69 18.88
N LEU A 574 -12.73 -10.86 18.69
CA LEU A 574 -12.67 -9.43 18.96
C LEU A 574 -12.52 -9.10 20.47
N LYS A 575 -13.12 -9.88 21.39
CA LYS A 575 -12.94 -9.71 22.85
C LYS A 575 -11.47 -9.76 23.30
N GLY A 576 -10.61 -10.44 22.55
CA GLY A 576 -9.18 -10.56 22.84
C GLY A 576 -8.31 -9.44 22.27
N MET A 577 -8.81 -8.67 21.30
CA MET A 577 -8.03 -7.73 20.50
C MET A 577 -8.12 -6.30 21.04
N ARG A 578 -7.39 -6.04 22.13
CA ARG A 578 -7.39 -4.72 22.79
C ARG A 578 -6.70 -3.62 21.98
N CYS A 579 -5.82 -4.01 21.06
CA CYS A 579 -5.06 -3.08 20.23
C CYS A 579 -5.73 -2.81 18.89
N LEU A 580 -6.84 -3.49 18.56
CA LEU A 580 -7.53 -3.29 17.28
C LEU A 580 -7.93 -1.82 17.17
N ARG A 581 -7.78 -1.25 15.98
CA ARG A 581 -8.13 0.13 15.63
C ARG A 581 -8.99 0.20 14.37
N VAL A 582 -8.74 -0.71 13.43
CA VAL A 582 -9.45 -0.77 12.14
C VAL A 582 -10.01 -2.17 11.93
N LEU A 583 -11.30 -2.24 11.64
CA LEU A 583 -11.96 -3.47 11.19
C LEU A 583 -12.77 -3.17 9.91
N SER A 584 -12.35 -3.77 8.80
CA SER A 584 -13.08 -3.70 7.54
C SER A 584 -13.61 -5.08 7.18
N LEU A 585 -14.93 -5.21 7.03
CA LEU A 585 -15.62 -6.46 6.68
C LEU A 585 -16.27 -6.26 5.32
N SER A 586 -15.70 -6.77 4.22
CA SER A 586 -16.38 -6.62 2.92
C SER A 586 -17.58 -7.59 2.75
N ALA A 587 -18.60 -7.04 2.09
CA ALA A 587 -19.75 -7.69 1.44
C ALA A 587 -20.93 -8.21 2.29
N ARG A 588 -21.75 -7.28 2.79
CA ARG A 588 -23.12 -6.95 2.32
C ARG A 588 -23.59 -5.70 3.11
N PRO A 589 -24.53 -4.87 2.59
CA PRO A 589 -25.33 -4.07 3.50
C PRO A 589 -26.03 -5.08 4.41
N ILE A 590 -25.68 -5.08 5.69
CA ILE A 590 -26.45 -5.82 6.68
C ILE A 590 -27.78 -5.07 6.71
N VAL A 591 -28.74 -5.54 5.93
CA VAL A 591 -30.13 -5.17 6.11
C VAL A 591 -30.42 -5.60 7.53
N VAL A 592 -30.51 -4.62 8.44
CA VAL A 592 -31.14 -4.79 9.74
C VAL A 592 -32.60 -5.08 9.44
N ASN A 593 -32.89 -6.32 9.04
CA ASN A 593 -34.24 -6.76 8.80
C ASN A 593 -34.82 -6.97 10.19
N THR A 594 -35.76 -6.11 10.55
CA THR A 594 -36.46 -6.09 11.84
C THR A 594 -37.43 -7.27 12.00
N ARG A 595 -37.16 -8.42 11.37
CA ARG A 595 -37.97 -9.63 11.49
C ARG A 595 -37.10 -10.80 11.86
N ALA A 596 -37.43 -11.34 13.03
CA ALA A 596 -36.85 -12.50 13.65
C ALA A 596 -36.99 -13.73 12.73
N ASP A 597 -35.92 -14.03 12.00
CA ASP A 597 -35.63 -15.38 11.55
C ASP A 597 -34.22 -15.73 12.02
N SER A 598 -34.15 -16.85 12.72
CA SER A 598 -33.05 -17.34 13.54
C SER A 598 -31.80 -17.70 12.74
N ASN A 599 -30.68 -17.06 13.08
CA ASN A 599 -29.26 -17.46 12.94
C ASN A 599 -28.29 -16.39 12.39
N LEU A 600 -28.61 -15.11 12.50
CA LEU A 600 -27.63 -14.03 12.29
C LEU A 600 -27.59 -13.12 13.52
N ILE A 601 -26.46 -13.12 14.22
CA ILE A 601 -26.21 -12.24 15.36
C ILE A 601 -26.05 -10.80 14.83
N PRO A 602 -26.81 -9.81 15.33
CA PRO A 602 -26.60 -8.42 14.98
C PRO A 602 -25.20 -7.99 15.40
N ILE A 603 -24.38 -7.51 14.45
CA ILE A 603 -23.02 -7.02 14.69
C ILE A 603 -22.97 -5.99 15.84
N THR A 604 -24.06 -5.24 16.06
CA THR A 604 -24.21 -4.28 17.16
C THR A 604 -23.83 -4.85 18.53
N THR A 605 -24.18 -6.11 18.83
CA THR A 605 -23.87 -6.71 20.14
C THR A 605 -22.39 -7.05 20.29
N ALA A 606 -21.69 -7.38 19.20
CA ALA A 606 -20.25 -7.63 19.20
C ALA A 606 -19.43 -6.32 19.19
N LEU A 607 -19.97 -5.24 18.59
CA LEU A 607 -19.35 -3.91 18.61
C LEU A 607 -19.41 -3.27 20.00
N ASP A 608 -20.51 -3.47 20.74
CA ASP A 608 -20.68 -3.00 22.12
C ASP A 608 -19.63 -3.62 23.08
N LEU A 609 -19.10 -4.80 22.74
CA LEU A 609 -18.08 -5.51 23.53
C LEU A 609 -16.65 -4.98 23.35
N ILE A 610 -16.36 -4.22 22.29
CA ILE A 610 -15.07 -3.52 22.11
C ILE A 610 -15.13 -2.10 22.70
N GLY A 611 -16.30 -1.68 23.21
CA GLY A 611 -16.50 -0.47 24.02
C GLY A 611 -16.24 0.87 23.34
N ASN A 612 -15.58 0.93 22.17
CA ASN A 612 -15.02 2.17 21.63
C ASN A 612 -15.14 2.34 20.09
N LEU A 613 -15.80 1.41 19.38
CA LEU A 613 -15.93 1.47 17.92
C LEU A 613 -16.72 2.71 17.48
N LYS A 614 -16.09 3.61 16.72
CA LYS A 614 -16.73 4.78 16.08
C LYS A 614 -16.94 4.54 14.59
N PHE A 615 -18.13 4.86 14.11
CA PHE A 615 -18.42 4.87 12.68
C PHE A 615 -17.88 6.18 12.07
N LEU A 616 -16.69 6.17 11.44
CA LEU A 616 -16.28 7.28 10.58
C LEU A 616 -16.91 7.09 9.20
N SER A 617 -18.11 7.65 9.01
CA SER A 617 -18.69 7.77 7.67
C SER A 617 -18.14 9.00 6.97
N CYS A 618 -17.38 8.83 5.89
CA CYS A 618 -17.27 9.88 4.89
C CYS A 618 -18.60 9.97 4.12
N SER A 619 -19.08 11.19 3.84
CA SER A 619 -20.27 11.43 3.01
C SER A 619 -20.15 10.83 1.59
N ALA A 620 -18.92 10.56 1.12
CA ALA A 620 -18.64 9.81 -0.11
C ALA A 620 -18.84 8.29 0.04
N CYS A 621 -18.51 7.70 1.20
CA CYS A 621 -18.67 6.26 1.47
C CYS A 621 -20.14 5.84 1.61
N GLN A 622 -21.03 6.75 2.04
CA GLN A 622 -22.48 6.49 2.11
C GLN A 622 -23.08 6.14 0.74
N LYS A 623 -22.50 6.62 -0.38
CA LYS A 623 -23.01 6.32 -1.73
C LYS A 623 -22.60 4.94 -2.25
N LYS A 624 -21.65 4.23 -1.61
CA LYS A 624 -21.07 2.99 -2.14
C LYS A 624 -21.19 1.74 -1.25
N GLY A 625 -21.79 1.84 -0.06
CA GLY A 625 -22.24 0.66 0.71
C GLY A 625 -21.14 -0.21 1.34
N CYS A 626 -19.95 0.33 1.60
CA CYS A 626 -18.87 -0.37 2.32
C CYS A 626 -18.82 0.11 3.78
N PRO A 627 -19.21 -0.70 4.79
CA PRO A 627 -19.07 -0.31 6.18
C PRO A 627 -17.63 -0.55 6.64
N ILE A 628 -16.83 0.52 6.74
CA ILE A 628 -15.55 0.48 7.44
C ILE A 628 -15.81 0.99 8.86
N LEU A 629 -15.51 0.16 9.85
CA LEU A 629 -15.63 0.51 11.26
C LEU A 629 -14.26 0.96 11.76
N PHE A 630 -14.22 2.13 12.39
CA PHE A 630 -13.00 2.72 12.92
C PHE A 630 -13.07 2.75 14.45
N LEU A 631 -11.92 2.84 15.09
CA LEU A 631 -11.79 3.15 16.51
C LEU A 631 -11.08 4.49 16.60
N GLY A 632 -11.55 5.38 17.48
CA GLY A 632 -10.96 6.71 17.60
C GLY A 632 -11.29 7.38 18.91
#